data_AF-A0A3D9SVP9-F1
#
_entry.id   AF-A0A3D9SVP9-F1
#
_cell.length_a   1.000
_cell.length_b   1.000
_cell.length_c   1.000
_cell.angle_alpha   90.00
_cell.angle_beta   90.00
_cell.angle_gamma   90.00
#
_symmetry.space_group_name_H-M   'P 1'
#
loop_
_entity.id
_entity.type
_entity.pdbx_description
1 polymer ?
#
loop_
_entity_poly.entity_id
_entity_poly.type
_entity_poly.pdbx_seq_one_letter_code
_entity_poly.pdbx_strand_id
1 'polypeptide(L)'
;MVGGVALVNALTSESTGPGPAPSMTVHPSQEPESPPETTSASAPPLEIRVVGQPTSVFVKESGSRGAVLQRGVLATGETRRYDTAPLDVVVTNSASVEVRIYGTLQEDVDGGRGEWVVPIR
;
A
#
# COMPACT_ATOMS: atom_id res chain seq x y z
N MET A 1 -1.58 -36.45 27.65
CA MET A 1 -2.07 -35.09 27.36
C MET A 1 -1.07 -34.09 27.92
N VAL A 2 -0.97 -32.89 27.33
CA VAL A 2 0.20 -31.99 27.39
C VAL A 2 1.40 -32.62 26.63
N GLY A 3 1.78 -32.18 25.42
CA GLY A 3 1.27 -31.08 24.60
C GLY A 3 2.05 -29.78 24.83
N GLY A 4 3.10 -29.57 24.03
CA GLY A 4 3.97 -28.40 24.14
C GLY A 4 5.24 -28.54 23.30
N VAL A 5 5.11 -28.41 21.98
CA VAL A 5 6.28 -28.26 21.10
C VAL A 5 6.84 -26.84 21.26
N ALA A 6 8.10 -26.71 21.67
CA ALA A 6 8.78 -25.44 21.70
C ALA A 6 9.23 -25.07 20.28
N LEU A 7 8.65 -24.02 19.70
CA LEU A 7 9.15 -23.42 18.48
C LEU A 7 10.37 -22.56 18.83
N VAL A 8 11.55 -23.08 18.52
CA VAL A 8 12.82 -22.39 18.68
C VAL A 8 12.99 -21.33 17.59
N ASN A 9 13.50 -20.14 17.96
CA ASN A 9 13.92 -19.14 16.99
C ASN A 9 15.15 -19.64 16.22
N ALA A 10 14.96 -20.04 14.97
CA ALA A 10 16.06 -20.31 14.04
C ALA A 10 16.46 -19.02 13.33
N LEU A 11 17.38 -18.29 13.97
CA LEU A 11 18.16 -17.22 13.36
C LEU A 11 19.01 -17.81 12.22
N THR A 12 19.12 -17.08 11.10
CA THR A 12 20.19 -17.18 10.07
C THR A 12 20.68 -18.57 9.62
N SER A 13 20.46 -18.90 8.34
CA SER A 13 21.50 -19.57 7.56
C SER A 13 21.34 -19.32 6.06
N GLU A 14 22.34 -18.65 5.50
CA GLU A 14 22.68 -18.72 4.07
C GLU A 14 23.05 -20.16 3.62
N SER A 15 22.88 -20.45 2.31
CA SER A 15 23.74 -21.30 1.46
C SER A 15 23.00 -22.28 0.52
N THR A 16 23.11 -21.99 -0.79
CA THR A 16 23.74 -22.87 -1.80
C THR A 16 23.15 -24.28 -2.07
N GLY A 17 22.76 -24.53 -3.34
CA GLY A 17 22.49 -25.88 -3.89
C GLY A 17 23.79 -26.70 -4.14
N PRO A 18 23.93 -27.54 -5.19
CA PRO A 18 23.01 -27.86 -6.30
C PRO A 18 22.85 -29.39 -6.61
N GLY A 19 22.07 -29.74 -7.65
CA GLY A 19 21.94 -31.10 -8.22
C GLY A 19 21.54 -31.04 -9.72
N PRO A 20 21.88 -32.04 -10.56
CA PRO A 20 22.31 -31.78 -11.95
C PRO A 20 21.21 -31.77 -13.04
N ALA A 21 21.52 -31.12 -14.16
CA ALA A 21 20.66 -30.96 -15.35
C ALA A 21 21.40 -31.28 -16.67
N PRO A 22 20.65 -31.61 -17.74
CA PRO A 22 21.00 -31.32 -19.14
C PRO A 22 19.82 -30.64 -19.88
N SER A 23 19.94 -29.83 -20.94
CA SER A 23 21.01 -29.14 -21.68
C SER A 23 20.30 -28.22 -22.71
N MET A 24 20.83 -27.12 -23.28
CA MET A 24 22.11 -26.42 -23.21
C MET A 24 21.95 -25.05 -23.90
N THR A 25 22.51 -23.94 -23.38
CA THR A 25 23.13 -22.81 -24.16
C THR A 25 23.73 -21.74 -23.22
N VAL A 26 25.06 -21.76 -23.13
CA VAL A 26 26.02 -20.62 -23.02
C VAL A 26 25.76 -19.46 -22.03
N HIS A 27 26.58 -19.44 -20.97
CA HIS A 27 26.96 -18.36 -20.03
C HIS A 27 27.51 -17.06 -20.71
N PRO A 28 27.67 -15.89 -20.01
CA PRO A 28 28.04 -15.76 -18.59
C PRO A 28 27.43 -14.60 -17.76
N SER A 29 27.88 -14.55 -16.49
CA SER A 29 28.01 -13.39 -15.58
C SER A 29 26.92 -13.16 -14.51
N GLN A 30 27.40 -13.21 -13.27
CA GLN A 30 27.07 -12.40 -12.08
C GLN A 30 25.78 -11.56 -12.09
N GLU A 31 24.88 -11.84 -11.14
CA GLU A 31 24.35 -10.88 -10.15
C GLU A 31 23.70 -11.72 -9.02
N PRO A 32 23.58 -11.25 -7.75
CA PRO A 32 22.70 -11.91 -6.78
C PRO A 32 21.24 -11.84 -7.22
N GLU A 33 20.41 -12.81 -6.82
CA GLU A 33 18.96 -12.69 -7.00
C GLU A 33 18.45 -11.49 -6.20
N SER A 34 18.25 -10.37 -6.90
CA SER A 34 17.48 -9.24 -6.39
C SER A 34 16.09 -9.75 -5.98
N PRO A 35 15.49 -9.23 -4.89
CA PRO A 35 14.07 -9.46 -4.64
C PRO A 35 13.29 -9.09 -5.91
N PRO A 36 12.22 -9.82 -6.25
CA PRO A 36 11.56 -9.69 -7.55
C PRO A 36 11.34 -8.22 -7.83
N GLU A 37 11.91 -7.72 -8.95
CA GLU A 37 11.70 -6.33 -9.35
C GLU A 37 10.21 -6.07 -9.28
N THR A 38 9.82 -5.19 -8.34
CA THR A 38 8.41 -4.90 -8.07
C THR A 38 7.90 -4.05 -9.22
N THR A 39 7.65 -4.72 -10.36
CA THR A 39 7.39 -4.21 -11.71
C THR A 39 6.84 -2.81 -11.65
N SER A 40 7.74 -1.80 -11.75
CA SER A 40 7.57 -0.43 -11.23
C SER A 40 6.11 -0.03 -11.06
N ALA A 41 5.54 -0.45 -9.94
CA ALA A 41 4.09 -0.50 -9.79
C ALA A 41 3.63 0.93 -9.58
N SER A 42 3.18 1.57 -10.67
CA SER A 42 2.77 2.97 -10.69
C SER A 42 1.85 3.20 -9.51
N ALA A 43 2.32 4.00 -8.54
CA ALA A 43 1.68 4.09 -7.25
C ALA A 43 0.19 4.48 -7.43
N PRO A 44 -0.74 3.84 -6.70
CA PRO A 44 -2.16 4.09 -6.89
C PRO A 44 -2.44 5.60 -6.76
N PRO A 45 -3.31 6.17 -7.62
CA PRO A 45 -3.70 7.58 -7.56
C PRO A 45 -4.02 8.06 -6.14
N LEU A 46 -4.66 7.20 -5.35
CA LEU A 46 -4.98 7.49 -3.95
C LEU A 46 -4.82 6.24 -3.06
N GLU A 47 -4.10 6.39 -1.96
CA GLU A 47 -4.12 5.51 -0.79
C GLU A 47 -4.52 6.33 0.45
N ILE A 48 -5.46 5.82 1.24
CA ILE A 48 -5.86 6.37 2.53
C ILE A 48 -5.64 5.29 3.58
N ARG A 49 -4.87 5.59 4.63
CA ARG A 49 -4.63 4.69 5.75
C ARG A 49 -5.00 5.38 7.06
N VAL A 50 -5.88 4.77 7.86
CA VAL A 50 -6.21 5.29 9.19
C VAL A 50 -5.12 4.90 10.17
N VAL A 51 -4.40 5.88 10.71
CA VAL A 51 -3.34 5.69 11.72
C VAL A 51 -3.78 6.10 13.13
N GLY A 52 -4.79 6.97 13.23
CA GLY A 52 -5.37 7.45 14.48
C GLY A 52 -6.74 6.84 14.79
N GLN A 53 -7.67 7.68 15.26
CA GLN A 53 -9.03 7.24 15.59
C GLN A 53 -9.85 6.91 14.33
N PRO A 54 -10.88 6.04 14.43
CA PRO A 54 -11.79 5.78 13.32
C PRO A 54 -12.43 7.08 12.84
N THR A 55 -12.40 7.32 11.52
CA THR A 55 -12.75 8.61 10.92
C THR A 55 -13.68 8.43 9.73
N SER A 56 -14.62 9.36 9.55
CA SER A 56 -15.54 9.34 8.40
C SER A 56 -14.82 9.87 7.16
N VAL A 57 -14.76 9.02 6.14
CA VAL A 57 -14.10 9.25 4.86
C VAL A 57 -15.12 9.21 3.74
N PHE A 58 -15.02 10.18 2.84
CA PHE A 58 -15.80 10.31 1.64
C PHE A 58 -14.87 10.45 0.43
N VAL A 59 -14.99 9.55 -0.54
CA VAL A 59 -14.25 9.60 -1.80
C VAL A 59 -15.26 9.51 -2.93
N LYS A 60 -15.17 10.45 -3.86
CA LYS A 60 -15.92 10.42 -5.13
C LYS A 60 -15.00 10.71 -6.29
N GLU A 61 -15.39 10.31 -7.49
CA GLU A 61 -14.78 10.83 -8.71
C GLU A 61 -15.06 12.34 -8.82
N SER A 62 -14.08 13.11 -9.31
CA SER A 62 -14.27 14.56 -9.50
C SER A 62 -15.19 14.85 -10.69
N GLY A 63 -15.97 15.93 -10.59
CA GLY A 63 -16.89 16.38 -11.64
C GLY A 63 -18.38 16.14 -11.34
N SER A 64 -19.25 16.73 -12.17
CA SER A 64 -20.69 16.90 -11.88
C SER A 64 -21.54 15.61 -11.87
N ARG A 65 -20.96 14.46 -12.24
CA ARG A 65 -21.61 13.13 -12.23
C ARG A 65 -20.72 12.03 -11.62
N GLY A 66 -19.65 12.39 -10.92
CA GLY A 66 -18.71 11.42 -10.40
C GLY A 66 -19.35 10.43 -9.42
N ALA A 67 -19.00 9.15 -9.54
CA ALA A 67 -19.49 8.11 -8.65
C ALA A 67 -18.89 8.26 -7.24
N VAL A 68 -19.69 7.95 -6.22
CA VAL A 68 -19.20 7.85 -4.84
C VAL A 68 -18.55 6.48 -4.65
N LEU A 69 -17.23 6.45 -4.55
CA LEU A 69 -16.44 5.23 -4.36
C LEU A 69 -16.38 4.80 -2.89
N GLN A 70 -16.42 5.76 -1.97
CA GLN A 70 -16.42 5.52 -0.53
C GLN A 70 -17.29 6.55 0.20
N ARG A 71 -18.10 6.07 1.15
CA ARG A 71 -18.81 6.92 2.11
C ARG A 71 -19.06 6.13 3.39
N GLY A 72 -18.28 6.41 4.42
CA GLY A 72 -18.44 5.77 5.73
C GLY A 72 -17.23 5.96 6.63
N VAL A 73 -17.32 5.40 7.84
CA VAL A 73 -16.20 5.38 8.78
C VAL A 73 -15.21 4.30 8.37
N LEU A 74 -13.93 4.66 8.25
CA LEU A 74 -12.82 3.69 8.18
C LEU A 74 -12.30 3.43 9.60
N ALA A 75 -12.01 2.16 9.90
CA ALA A 75 -11.48 1.75 11.20
C ALA A 75 -9.96 2.02 11.32
N THR A 76 -9.45 2.15 12.54
CA THR A 76 -8.00 2.26 12.79
C THR A 76 -7.24 1.08 12.19
N GLY A 77 -6.16 1.35 11.46
CA GLY A 77 -5.38 0.37 10.72
C GLY A 77 -5.95 0.00 9.34
N GLU A 78 -7.19 0.41 9.01
CA GLU A 78 -7.78 0.17 7.70
C GLU A 78 -7.05 0.99 6.63
N THR A 79 -6.78 0.34 5.50
CA THR A 79 -6.14 0.97 4.33
C THR A 79 -7.04 0.78 3.12
N ARG A 80 -7.33 1.86 2.40
CA ARG A 80 -8.10 1.88 1.16
C ARG A 80 -7.25 2.45 0.03
N ARG A 81 -7.29 1.78 -1.12
CA ARG A 81 -6.62 2.19 -2.35
C ARG A 81 -7.66 2.39 -3.44
N TYR A 82 -7.40 3.35 -4.32
CA TYR A 82 -8.27 3.67 -5.45
C TYR A 82 -7.39 3.86 -6.69
N ASP A 83 -7.68 3.07 -7.71
CA ASP A 83 -6.95 3.01 -8.98
C ASP A 83 -7.53 3.95 -10.05
N THR A 84 -8.43 4.85 -9.64
CA THR A 84 -9.18 5.78 -10.50
C THR A 84 -8.78 7.23 -10.19
N ALA A 85 -8.79 8.09 -11.20
CA ALA A 85 -8.61 9.53 -11.09
C ALA A 85 -9.39 10.25 -12.20
N PRO A 86 -9.81 11.52 -12.02
CA PRO A 86 -9.63 12.35 -10.84
C PRO A 86 -10.60 12.00 -9.68
N LEU A 87 -10.18 12.23 -8.44
CA LEU A 87 -10.99 11.99 -7.24
C LEU A 87 -11.02 13.21 -6.32
N ASP A 88 -12.17 13.46 -5.68
CA ASP A 88 -12.30 14.38 -4.56
C ASP A 88 -12.39 13.58 -3.26
N VAL A 89 -11.50 13.88 -2.31
CA VAL A 89 -11.33 13.18 -1.03
C VAL A 89 -11.65 14.14 0.11
N VAL A 90 -12.52 13.71 1.01
CA VAL A 90 -12.87 14.46 2.23
C VAL A 90 -12.80 13.51 3.43
N VAL A 91 -12.09 13.92 4.47
CA VAL A 91 -12.08 13.22 5.78
C VAL A 91 -12.51 14.15 6.89
N THR A 92 -13.12 13.59 7.94
CA THR A 92 -13.63 14.39 9.07
C THR A 92 -12.54 14.74 10.10
N ASN A 93 -11.49 13.92 10.17
CA ASN A 93 -10.30 14.12 11.01
C ASN A 93 -9.09 13.69 10.17
N SER A 94 -8.29 14.66 9.73
CA SER A 94 -7.09 14.49 8.91
C SER A 94 -5.90 13.98 9.71
N ALA A 95 -5.72 14.43 10.96
CA ALA A 95 -4.66 13.97 11.85
C ALA A 95 -4.72 12.46 12.17
N SER A 96 -5.87 11.81 11.91
CA SER A 96 -6.05 10.36 12.07
C SER A 96 -5.78 9.55 10.80
N VAL A 97 -5.42 10.18 9.66
CA VAL A 97 -5.15 9.49 8.39
C VAL A 97 -3.82 9.89 7.77
N GLU A 98 -3.13 8.92 7.17
CA GLU A 98 -2.13 9.15 6.14
C GLU A 98 -2.84 9.10 4.78
N VAL A 99 -2.81 10.18 4.00
CA VAL A 99 -3.28 10.21 2.61
C VAL A 99 -2.08 10.29 1.69
N ARG A 100 -1.91 9.31 0.80
CA ARG A 100 -0.87 9.31 -0.24
C ARG A 100 -1.51 9.47 -1.61
N ILE A 101 -1.11 10.51 -2.34
CA ILE A 101 -1.55 10.75 -3.72
C ILE A 101 -0.39 10.41 -4.64
N TYR A 102 -0.56 9.43 -5.54
CA TYR A 102 0.52 8.86 -6.36
C TYR A 102 1.79 8.50 -5.56
N GLY A 103 1.62 7.99 -4.33
CA GLY A 103 2.70 7.66 -3.40
C GLY A 103 3.24 8.83 -2.57
N THR A 104 2.94 10.09 -2.91
CA THR A 104 3.34 11.28 -2.14
C THR A 104 2.38 11.50 -0.98
N LEU A 105 2.90 11.40 0.26
CA LEU A 105 2.15 11.75 1.47
C LEU A 105 1.68 13.21 1.40
N GLN A 106 0.40 13.42 1.60
CA GLN A 106 -0.23 14.73 1.78
C GLN A 106 -0.32 14.99 3.28
N GLU A 107 0.46 15.93 3.77
CA GLU A 107 0.36 16.41 5.14
C GLU A 107 -0.77 17.44 5.24
N ASP A 108 -1.58 17.34 6.28
CA ASP A 108 -2.64 18.31 6.61
C ASP A 108 -2.40 18.78 8.05
N VAL A 109 -2.16 20.07 8.20
CA VAL A 109 -1.57 20.66 9.42
C VAL A 109 -2.64 21.02 10.45
N ASP A 110 -3.90 21.19 10.01
CA ASP A 110 -5.00 21.67 10.83
C ASP A 110 -5.66 20.56 11.67
N GLY A 111 -5.47 19.28 11.29
CA GLY A 111 -5.96 18.11 12.03
C GLY A 111 -7.49 17.95 12.07
N GLY A 112 -8.22 18.87 11.43
CA GLY A 112 -9.67 18.90 11.33
C GLY A 112 -10.19 18.18 10.09
N ARG A 113 -11.08 18.84 9.33
CA ARG A 113 -11.62 18.30 8.08
C ARG A 113 -10.60 18.48 6.96
N GLY A 114 -9.86 17.42 6.63
CA GLY A 114 -8.98 17.39 5.46
C GLY A 114 -9.77 17.25 4.15
N GLU A 115 -9.33 17.95 3.11
CA GLU A 115 -9.89 17.89 1.76
C GLU A 115 -8.75 17.90 0.73
N TRP A 116 -8.72 16.90 -0.15
CA TRP A 116 -7.70 16.77 -1.20
C TRP A 116 -8.34 16.45 -2.54
N VAL A 117 -7.73 16.97 -3.61
CA VAL A 117 -8.09 16.64 -4.99
C VAL A 117 -6.98 15.80 -5.59
N VAL A 118 -7.33 14.62 -6.10
CA VAL A 118 -6.45 13.74 -6.87
C VAL A 118 -6.60 14.12 -8.33
N PRO A 119 -5.62 14.80 -8.95
CA PRO A 119 -5.71 15.16 -10.37
C PRO A 119 -5.58 13.93 -11.25
N ILE A 120 -6.06 14.02 -12.49
CA ILE A 120 -5.66 13.08 -13.54
C ILE A 120 -4.19 13.32 -13.93
N ARG A 121 -3.46 12.26 -14.25
CA ARG A 121 -2.09 12.30 -14.79
C ARG A 121 -2.08 11.93 -16.27
#